data_AF-A0A7K3SAL6-F1
#
_entry.id   AF-A0A7K3SAL6-F1
#
_cell.length_a   1.000
_cell.length_b   1.000
_cell.length_c   1.000
_cell.angle_alpha   90.00
_cell.angle_beta   90.00
_cell.angle_gamma   90.00
#
_symmetry.space_group_name_H-M   'P 1'
#
loop_
_entity.id
_entity.type
_entity.pdbx_description
1 polymer ?
#
loop_
_entity_poly.entity_id
_entity_poly.type
_entity_poly.pdbx_seq_one_letter_code
_entity_poly.pdbx_strand_id
1 'polypeptide(L)'
;AVLLARSASPAFAAGLGWGAWERALRIGQEAARIAGEVAEEAYFHHELGVLALCTGNPDRARTELETSIGMRGALADKSGAVAGRRALALVADRSGDFAPLGGTPSGDGTTAVRQDLPGTPPGGISAAPLFLRNTAEEEPTVISSLPPAPAARKVSGRAVLG
;
A
#
# COMPACT_ATOMS: atom_id res chain seq x y z
N ALA A 1 -24.57 12.54 2.08
CA ALA A 1 -24.27 11.21 2.63
C ALA A 1 -22.81 10.82 2.42
N VAL A 2 -22.22 11.06 1.23
CA VAL A 2 -20.81 10.79 0.91
C VAL A 2 -19.82 11.29 1.98
N LEU A 3 -19.77 12.61 2.24
CA LEU A 3 -18.83 13.20 3.20
C LEU A 3 -18.97 12.65 4.64
N LEU A 4 -20.20 12.34 5.06
CA LEU A 4 -20.45 11.76 6.37
C LEU A 4 -19.92 10.33 6.45
N ALA A 5 -20.21 9.50 5.44
CA ALA A 5 -19.69 8.14 5.38
C ALA A 5 -18.16 8.11 5.34
N ARG A 6 -17.54 8.97 4.50
CA ARG A 6 -16.08 9.09 4.39
C ARG A 6 -15.43 9.51 5.71
N SER A 7 -15.98 10.51 6.39
CA SER A 7 -15.40 11.01 7.65
C SER A 7 -15.59 10.04 8.82
N ALA A 8 -16.69 9.28 8.86
CA ALA A 8 -16.95 8.30 9.92
C ALA A 8 -16.20 6.98 9.74
N SER A 9 -15.82 6.62 8.52
CA SER A 9 -15.23 5.30 8.18
C SER A 9 -13.99 4.96 9.02
N PRO A 10 -12.97 5.84 9.18
CA PRO A 10 -11.80 5.52 9.99
C PRO A 10 -12.13 5.26 11.46
N ALA A 11 -13.14 5.95 12.02
CA ALA A 11 -13.54 5.75 13.40
C ALA A 11 -14.19 4.37 13.63
N PHE A 12 -15.04 3.91 12.70
CA PHE A 12 -15.61 2.57 12.79
C PHE A 12 -14.56 1.48 12.57
N ALA A 13 -13.62 1.67 11.65
CA ALA A 13 -12.51 0.75 11.42
C ALA A 13 -11.61 0.63 12.66
N ALA A 14 -11.19 1.76 13.23
CA ALA A 14 -10.36 1.80 14.44
C ALA A 14 -11.08 1.21 15.67
N GLY A 15 -12.40 1.40 15.75
CA GLY A 15 -13.25 0.82 16.79
C GLY A 15 -13.66 -0.64 16.57
N LEU A 16 -13.16 -1.31 15.52
CA LEU A 16 -13.52 -2.69 15.13
C LEU A 16 -15.04 -2.87 14.93
N GLY A 17 -15.75 -1.79 14.59
CA GLY A 17 -17.19 -1.76 14.37
C GLY A 17 -17.57 -2.25 12.97
N TRP A 18 -17.21 -3.48 12.61
CA TRP A 18 -17.30 -4.00 11.23
C TRP A 18 -18.67 -3.79 10.56
N GLY A 19 -19.77 -4.08 11.25
CA GLY A 19 -21.12 -3.90 10.71
C GLY A 19 -21.58 -2.43 10.63
N ALA A 20 -21.03 -1.54 11.47
CA ALA A 20 -21.28 -0.10 11.35
C ALA A 20 -20.47 0.49 10.20
N TRP A 21 -19.21 0.06 10.07
CA TRP A 21 -18.34 0.44 8.97
C TRP A 21 -18.93 0.00 7.62
N GLU A 22 -19.32 -1.28 7.47
CA GLU A 22 -19.89 -1.78 6.22
C GLU A 22 -21.13 -1.01 5.77
N ARG A 23 -22.05 -0.71 6.70
CA ARG A 23 -23.25 0.07 6.38
C ARG A 23 -22.91 1.48 5.96
N ALA A 24 -21.98 2.14 6.67
CA ALA A 24 -21.53 3.47 6.30
C ALA A 24 -20.89 3.47 4.91
N LEU A 25 -20.03 2.50 4.60
CA LEU A 25 -19.38 2.35 3.29
C LEU A 25 -20.40 2.14 2.17
N ARG A 26 -21.36 1.21 2.34
CA ARG A 26 -22.39 0.96 1.31
C ARG A 26 -23.30 2.17 1.05
N ILE A 27 -23.71 2.88 2.12
CA ILE A 27 -24.51 4.11 1.98
C ILE A 27 -23.69 5.21 1.29
N GLY A 28 -22.40 5.33 1.65
CA GLY A 28 -21.47 6.27 1.03
C GLY A 28 -21.27 5.99 -0.46
N GLN A 29 -21.01 4.73 -0.81
CA GLN A 29 -20.83 4.26 -2.19
C GLN A 29 -22.07 4.57 -3.03
N GLU A 30 -23.26 4.19 -2.55
CA GLU A 30 -24.51 4.44 -3.27
C GLU A 30 -24.72 5.94 -3.49
N ALA A 31 -24.48 6.75 -2.46
CA ALA A 31 -24.59 8.19 -2.56
C ALA A 31 -23.60 8.80 -3.56
N ALA A 32 -22.35 8.31 -3.59
CA ALA A 32 -21.33 8.75 -4.53
C ALA A 32 -21.71 8.41 -5.97
N ARG A 33 -22.21 7.19 -6.19
CA ARG A 33 -22.69 6.72 -7.50
C ARG A 33 -23.85 7.59 -8.01
N ILE A 34 -24.85 7.86 -7.16
CA ILE A 34 -25.99 8.73 -7.50
C ILE A 34 -25.52 10.16 -7.81
N ALA A 35 -24.53 10.66 -7.06
CA ALA A 35 -23.97 12.00 -7.26
C ALA A 35 -23.00 12.09 -8.45
N GLY A 36 -22.61 10.97 -9.06
CA GLY A 36 -21.58 10.92 -10.11
C GLY A 36 -20.16 11.21 -9.59
N GLU A 37 -19.93 11.09 -8.28
CA GLU A 37 -18.63 11.33 -7.65
C GLU A 37 -17.72 10.09 -7.78
N VAL A 38 -17.21 9.84 -8.98
CA VAL A 38 -16.42 8.63 -9.31
C VAL A 38 -15.20 8.46 -8.39
N ALA A 39 -14.56 9.55 -7.97
CA ALA A 39 -13.43 9.49 -7.06
C ALA A 39 -13.82 8.98 -5.66
N GLU A 40 -15.01 9.33 -5.21
CA GLU A 40 -15.56 8.90 -3.92
C GLU A 40 -16.10 7.47 -4.01
N GLU A 41 -16.73 7.09 -5.12
CA GLU A 41 -17.14 5.71 -5.38
C GLU A 41 -15.92 4.77 -5.37
N ALA A 42 -14.82 5.17 -6.01
CA ALA A 42 -13.56 4.41 -5.98
C ALA A 42 -12.94 4.33 -4.58
N TYR A 43 -13.12 5.35 -3.74
CA TYR A 43 -12.73 5.29 -2.33
C TYR A 43 -13.54 4.24 -1.57
N PHE A 44 -14.87 4.24 -1.70
CA PHE A 44 -15.70 3.26 -0.99
C PHE A 44 -15.44 1.82 -1.44
N HIS A 45 -15.19 1.58 -2.73
CA HIS A 45 -14.74 0.27 -3.21
C HIS A 45 -13.41 -0.16 -2.57
N HIS A 46 -12.43 0.75 -2.43
CA HIS A 46 -11.17 0.44 -1.76
C HIS A 46 -11.40 0.01 -0.30
N GLU A 47 -12.19 0.77 0.45
CA GLU A 47 -12.47 0.50 1.86
C GLU A 47 -13.31 -0.78 2.05
N LEU A 48 -14.26 -1.07 1.15
CA LEU A 48 -15.01 -2.33 1.16
C LEU A 48 -14.09 -3.53 0.92
N GLY A 49 -13.07 -3.37 0.07
CA GLY A 49 -12.03 -4.36 -0.13
C GLY A 49 -11.18 -4.60 1.13
N VAL A 50 -10.78 -3.54 1.82
CA VAL A 50 -10.05 -3.62 3.10
C VAL A 50 -10.92 -4.29 4.18
N LEU A 51 -12.19 -3.93 4.29
CA LEU A 51 -13.13 -4.58 5.20
C LEU A 51 -13.25 -6.09 4.89
N ALA A 52 -13.35 -6.46 3.62
CA ALA A 52 -13.43 -7.86 3.20
C ALA A 52 -12.15 -8.64 3.58
N LEU A 53 -10.97 -8.04 3.45
CA LEU A 53 -9.72 -8.58 3.97
C LEU A 53 -9.79 -8.81 5.49
N CYS A 54 -10.17 -7.79 6.25
CA CYS A 54 -10.26 -7.86 7.71
C CYS A 54 -11.28 -8.90 8.20
N THR A 55 -12.31 -9.18 7.41
CA THR A 55 -13.37 -10.15 7.74
C THR A 55 -13.16 -11.53 7.11
N GLY A 56 -12.02 -11.76 6.45
CA GLY A 56 -11.63 -13.08 5.95
C GLY A 56 -12.31 -13.49 4.64
N ASN A 57 -12.69 -12.54 3.79
CA ASN A 57 -13.27 -12.78 2.49
C ASN A 57 -12.35 -12.25 1.36
N PRO A 58 -11.28 -12.98 1.00
CA PRO A 58 -10.30 -12.52 0.02
C PRO A 58 -10.85 -12.37 -1.40
N ASP A 59 -11.81 -13.22 -1.80
CA ASP A 59 -12.40 -13.13 -3.14
C ASP A 59 -13.22 -11.84 -3.31
N ARG A 60 -14.04 -11.50 -2.31
CA ARG A 60 -14.74 -10.21 -2.30
C ARG A 60 -13.75 -9.05 -2.25
N ALA A 61 -12.68 -9.16 -1.45
CA ALA A 61 -11.67 -8.11 -1.38
C ALA A 61 -11.03 -7.84 -2.74
N ARG A 62 -10.70 -8.90 -3.51
CA ARG A 62 -10.15 -8.79 -4.86
C ARG A 62 -11.07 -8.00 -5.78
N THR A 63 -12.35 -8.40 -5.87
CA THR A 63 -13.33 -7.75 -6.74
C THR A 63 -13.48 -6.25 -6.43
N GLU A 64 -13.59 -5.91 -5.15
CA GLU A 64 -13.76 -4.51 -4.71
C GLU A 64 -12.50 -3.68 -5.01
N LEU A 65 -11.31 -4.22 -4.76
CA LEU A 65 -10.04 -3.52 -5.00
C LEU A 65 -9.75 -3.34 -6.49
N GLU A 66 -10.00 -4.35 -7.33
CA GLU A 66 -9.86 -4.25 -8.78
C GLU A 66 -10.79 -3.17 -9.36
N THR A 67 -12.03 -3.13 -8.87
CA THR A 67 -13.01 -2.09 -9.25
C THR A 67 -12.49 -0.69 -8.89
N SER A 68 -12.03 -0.49 -7.65
CA SER A 68 -11.41 0.78 -7.22
C SER A 68 -10.22 1.18 -8.09
N ILE A 69 -9.32 0.24 -8.42
CA ILE A 69 -8.14 0.52 -9.25
C ILE A 69 -8.57 0.93 -10.67
N GLY A 70 -9.55 0.24 -11.26
CA GLY A 70 -10.08 0.56 -12.58
C GLY A 70 -10.65 1.98 -12.63
N MET A 71 -11.48 2.36 -11.66
CA MET A 71 -12.04 3.71 -11.55
C MET A 71 -10.96 4.78 -11.39
N ARG A 72 -9.98 4.54 -10.50
CA ARG A 72 -8.84 5.46 -10.30
C ARG A 72 -7.95 5.58 -11.54
N GLY A 73 -7.83 4.50 -12.32
CA GLY A 73 -7.18 4.53 -13.63
C GLY A 73 -7.85 5.49 -14.60
N ALA A 74 -9.18 5.45 -14.69
CA ALA A 74 -9.96 6.39 -15.51
C ALA A 74 -9.81 7.86 -15.06
N LEU A 75 -9.58 8.09 -13.78
CA LEU A 75 -9.33 9.43 -13.19
C LEU A 75 -7.85 9.85 -13.21
N ALA A 76 -6.95 9.02 -13.74
CA ALA A 76 -5.49 9.20 -13.66
C ALA A 76 -4.94 9.36 -12.21
N ASP A 77 -5.64 8.82 -11.21
CA ASP A 77 -5.20 8.77 -9.81
C ASP A 77 -4.18 7.64 -9.59
N LYS A 78 -2.91 7.97 -9.86
CA LYS A 78 -1.79 7.03 -9.75
C LYS A 78 -1.54 6.58 -8.32
N SER A 79 -1.63 7.48 -7.34
CA SER A 79 -1.32 7.16 -5.95
C SER A 79 -2.37 6.23 -5.35
N GLY A 80 -3.66 6.49 -5.61
CA GLY A 80 -4.73 5.60 -5.18
C GLY A 80 -4.69 4.24 -5.89
N ALA A 81 -4.31 4.18 -7.17
CA ALA A 81 -4.09 2.91 -7.86
C ALA A 81 -2.92 2.11 -7.25
N VAL A 82 -1.84 2.76 -6.81
CA VAL A 82 -0.74 2.11 -6.07
C VAL A 82 -1.23 1.54 -4.73
N ALA A 83 -2.03 2.31 -3.97
CA ALA A 83 -2.61 1.83 -2.72
C ALA A 83 -3.48 0.59 -2.93
N GLY A 84 -4.33 0.59 -3.96
CA GLY A 84 -5.13 -0.58 -4.35
C GLY A 84 -4.26 -1.81 -4.68
N ARG A 85 -3.18 -1.65 -5.45
CA ARG A 85 -2.27 -2.76 -5.77
C ARG A 85 -1.56 -3.33 -4.53
N ARG A 86 -1.19 -2.48 -3.58
CA ARG A 86 -0.61 -2.94 -2.30
C ARG A 86 -1.63 -3.75 -1.50
N ALA A 87 -2.90 -3.34 -1.49
CA ALA A 87 -3.96 -4.12 -0.85
C ALA A 87 -4.20 -5.46 -1.57
N LEU A 88 -4.14 -5.51 -2.91
CA LEU A 88 -4.23 -6.77 -3.66
C LEU A 88 -3.07 -7.73 -3.37
N ALA A 89 -1.87 -7.23 -3.10
CA ALA A 89 -0.78 -8.09 -2.64
C ALA A 89 -1.14 -8.78 -1.31
N LEU A 90 -1.73 -8.06 -0.35
CA LEU A 90 -2.23 -8.65 0.90
C LEU A 90 -3.34 -9.69 0.67
N VAL A 91 -4.19 -9.50 -0.35
CA VAL A 91 -5.18 -10.51 -0.75
C VAL A 91 -4.48 -11.78 -1.23
N ALA A 92 -3.48 -11.67 -2.11
CA ALA A 92 -2.72 -12.81 -2.61
C ALA A 92 -2.01 -13.56 -1.47
N ASP A 93 -1.40 -12.83 -0.54
CA ASP A 93 -0.77 -13.39 0.67
C ASP A 93 -1.77 -14.18 1.50
N ARG A 94 -2.99 -13.66 1.67
CA ARG A 94 -4.02 -14.28 2.49
C ARG A 94 -4.67 -15.50 1.84
N SER A 95 -4.80 -15.50 0.51
CA SER A 95 -5.37 -16.61 -0.27
C SER A 95 -4.42 -17.80 -0.42
N GLY A 96 -3.12 -17.59 -0.21
CA GLY A 96 -2.11 -18.61 -0.52
C GLY A 96 -1.90 -18.78 -2.03
N ASP A 97 -2.26 -17.77 -2.83
CA ASP A 97 -2.14 -17.79 -4.30
C ASP A 97 -0.70 -17.68 -4.80
N PHE A 98 0.28 -17.76 -3.89
CA PHE A 98 1.67 -17.95 -4.24
C PHE A 98 1.87 -19.35 -4.80
N ALA A 99 1.70 -19.48 -6.12
CA ALA A 99 2.37 -20.55 -6.85
C ALA A 99 3.87 -20.48 -6.51
N PRO A 100 4.50 -21.57 -6.05
CA PRO A 100 5.90 -21.53 -5.67
C PRO A 100 6.74 -21.19 -6.91
N LEU A 101 7.30 -19.98 -6.92
CA LEU A 101 8.33 -19.58 -7.86
C LEU A 101 9.64 -20.30 -7.47
N GLY A 102 9.68 -21.62 -7.62
CA GLY A 102 10.81 -22.40 -7.10
C GLY A 102 10.75 -23.91 -7.24
N GLY A 103 9.80 -24.47 -8.01
CA GLY A 103 9.89 -25.86 -8.44
C GLY A 103 10.70 -25.99 -9.72
N THR A 104 12.02 -25.82 -9.68
CA THR A 104 12.84 -26.54 -10.66
C THR A 104 12.65 -28.03 -10.36
N PRO A 105 12.22 -28.88 -11.32
CA PRO A 105 12.26 -30.32 -11.11
C PRO A 105 13.73 -30.74 -11.03
N SER A 106 14.27 -30.71 -9.82
CA SER A 106 15.52 -31.34 -9.46
C SER A 106 15.22 -32.81 -9.22
N GLY A 107 15.60 -33.69 -10.17
CA GLY A 107 15.67 -35.12 -9.92
C GLY A 107 15.31 -36.03 -11.09
N ASP A 108 16.36 -36.51 -11.74
CA ASP A 108 16.52 -37.86 -12.31
C ASP A 108 15.84 -38.27 -13.61
N GLY A 109 16.66 -38.20 -14.67
CA GLY A 109 16.65 -39.10 -15.81
C GLY A 109 18.08 -39.39 -16.28
N THR A 110 18.73 -40.36 -15.65
CA THR A 110 19.97 -41.06 -16.08
C THR A 110 19.79 -41.54 -17.54
N THR A 111 20.69 -41.44 -18.53
CA THR A 111 22.01 -42.09 -18.63
C THR A 111 22.72 -41.70 -19.96
N ALA A 112 24.05 -41.53 -19.86
CA ALA A 112 25.13 -41.79 -20.84
C ALA A 112 25.20 -41.09 -22.22
N VAL A 113 26.22 -40.22 -22.37
CA VAL A 113 27.24 -40.38 -23.42
C VAL A 113 28.63 -40.15 -22.80
N ARG A 114 29.52 -41.11 -23.05
CA ARG A 114 30.92 -41.19 -22.60
C ARG A 114 31.78 -40.12 -23.27
N GLN A 115 32.62 -39.43 -22.50
CA GLN A 115 33.73 -38.64 -23.03
C GLN A 115 35.03 -39.03 -22.31
N ASP A 116 35.99 -39.53 -23.09
CA ASP A 116 37.34 -39.87 -22.66
C ASP A 116 38.16 -38.57 -22.39
N LEU A 117 38.91 -38.58 -21.28
CA LEU A 117 39.86 -37.55 -20.76
C LEU A 117 41.12 -37.37 -21.66
N PRO A 118 42.13 -36.50 -21.35
CA PRO A 118 42.21 -35.26 -20.53
C PRO A 118 43.04 -34.11 -21.20
N GLY A 119 42.94 -32.86 -20.72
CA GLY A 119 43.83 -31.76 -21.13
C GLY A 119 43.76 -30.49 -20.26
N THR A 120 44.85 -30.23 -19.54
CA THR A 120 45.30 -29.17 -18.60
C THR A 120 44.72 -27.72 -18.73
N PRO A 121 44.55 -26.97 -17.61
CA PRO A 121 44.11 -25.55 -17.56
C PRO A 121 45.29 -24.58 -17.84
N PRO A 122 45.16 -23.25 -18.13
CA PRO A 122 44.35 -22.29 -17.37
C PRO A 122 43.77 -21.08 -18.17
N GLY A 123 43.00 -20.22 -17.49
CA GLY A 123 42.83 -18.82 -17.89
C GLY A 123 41.39 -18.41 -18.12
N GLY A 124 40.82 -17.68 -17.17
CA GLY A 124 39.52 -17.05 -17.33
C GLY A 124 38.91 -16.64 -16.01
N ILE A 125 39.53 -15.72 -15.29
CA ILE A 125 38.83 -14.95 -14.26
C ILE A 125 37.78 -14.09 -14.96
N SER A 126 36.54 -14.57 -15.02
CA SER A 126 35.41 -13.71 -15.36
C SER A 126 35.10 -12.87 -14.13
N ALA A 127 35.49 -11.60 -14.20
CA ALA A 127 35.29 -10.62 -13.16
C ALA A 127 33.80 -10.50 -12.81
N ALA A 128 33.47 -10.74 -11.55
CA ALA A 128 32.21 -10.30 -10.99
C ALA A 128 32.13 -8.77 -11.08
N PRO A 129 31.00 -8.15 -11.47
CA PRO A 129 30.85 -6.72 -11.31
C PRO A 129 30.86 -6.42 -9.81
N LEU A 130 31.95 -5.78 -9.35
CA LEU A 130 31.98 -5.08 -8.08
C LEU A 130 30.98 -3.93 -8.18
N PHE A 131 29.78 -4.13 -7.64
CA PHE A 131 28.95 -3.00 -7.26
C PHE A 131 29.69 -2.26 -6.16
N LEU A 132 30.39 -1.19 -6.54
CA LEU A 132 30.93 -0.21 -5.63
C LEU A 132 29.73 0.32 -4.84
N ARG A 133 29.62 -0.07 -3.56
CA ARG A 133 28.71 0.57 -2.62
C ARG A 133 29.12 2.04 -2.57
N ASN A 134 28.34 2.88 -3.23
CA ASN A 134 28.46 4.32 -3.05
C ASN A 134 28.01 4.62 -1.62
N THR A 135 28.94 4.65 -0.68
CA THR A 135 28.77 5.30 0.62
C THR A 135 28.90 6.80 0.38
N ALA A 136 27.90 7.37 -0.31
CA ALA A 136 27.64 8.79 -0.19
C ALA A 136 26.91 8.96 1.13
N GLU A 137 27.64 9.45 2.12
CA GLU A 137 27.06 9.98 3.34
C GLU A 137 26.11 11.10 2.95
N GLU A 138 24.81 10.81 3.00
CA GLU A 138 23.79 11.83 3.04
C GLU A 138 23.30 11.89 4.47
N GLU A 139 23.92 12.78 5.25
CA GLU A 139 23.42 13.15 6.57
C GLU A 139 21.94 13.55 6.43
N PRO A 140 21.02 12.97 7.22
CA PRO A 140 19.63 13.37 7.18
C PRO A 140 19.53 14.80 7.73
N THR A 141 19.53 15.78 6.84
CA THR A 141 19.21 17.17 7.18
C THR A 141 17.73 17.23 7.50
N VAL A 142 17.41 17.14 8.79
CA VAL A 142 16.07 17.35 9.34
C VAL A 142 15.70 18.83 9.15
N ILE A 143 14.91 19.15 8.12
CA ILE A 143 14.26 20.45 8.00
C ILE A 143 13.04 20.45 8.93
N SER A 144 13.24 20.90 10.16
CA SER A 144 12.13 21.27 11.05
C SER A 144 11.50 22.56 10.55
N SER A 145 10.34 22.45 9.90
CA SER A 145 9.48 23.61 9.63
C SER A 145 8.74 24.01 10.91
N LEU A 146 9.39 24.88 11.68
CA LEU A 146 8.82 25.60 12.81
C LEU A 146 7.58 26.39 12.38
N PRO A 147 6.39 26.20 12.99
CA PRO A 147 5.34 27.20 12.95
C PRO A 147 5.63 28.29 14.01
N PRO A 148 5.67 29.59 13.67
CA PRO A 148 5.74 30.65 14.67
C PRO A 148 4.33 30.95 15.24
N ALA A 149 4.22 31.06 16.57
CA ALA A 149 3.42 32.03 17.36
C ALA A 149 2.91 31.43 18.70
N PRO A 150 2.59 32.23 19.74
CA PRO A 150 2.42 33.68 19.74
C PRO A 150 3.28 34.46 20.77
N ALA A 151 3.45 35.75 20.50
CA ALA A 151 4.09 36.70 21.41
C ALA A 151 3.31 36.81 22.73
N ALA A 152 4.01 36.63 23.84
CA ALA A 152 3.50 36.90 25.18
C ALA A 152 3.15 38.39 25.32
N ARG A 153 1.87 38.69 25.46
CA ARG A 153 1.36 40.03 25.77
C ARG A 153 1.81 40.35 27.20
N LYS A 154 2.80 41.25 27.36
CA LYS A 154 3.14 41.82 28.67
C LYS A 154 1.92 42.60 29.19
N VAL A 155 1.31 42.12 30.26
CA VAL A 155 0.36 42.90 31.06
C VAL A 155 1.16 43.97 31.79
N SER A 156 1.16 45.19 31.24
CA SER A 156 1.62 46.38 31.96
C SER A 156 0.46 46.89 32.80
N GLY A 157 0.33 46.38 34.03
CA GLY A 157 -0.54 46.94 35.05
C GLY A 157 0.19 48.06 35.77
N ARG A 158 0.05 49.30 35.28
CA ARG A 158 0.49 50.50 35.98
C ARG A 158 -0.55 50.88 37.03
N ALA A 159 -0.05 51.13 38.23
CA ALA A 159 -0.74 51.56 39.43
C ALA A 159 -1.76 52.70 39.23
N VAL A 160 -2.88 52.60 39.94
CA VAL A 160 -3.72 53.73 40.35
C VAL A 160 -3.43 54.02 41.82
N LEU A 161 -3.35 55.31 42.08
CA LEU A 161 -2.92 56.02 43.28
C LEU A 161 -3.78 55.71 44.51
N GLY A 162 -3.11 55.64 45.67
CA GLY A 162 -3.64 55.76 47.02
C GLY A 162 -2.56 56.37 47.89
#